data_AF-A0A1F8PUF4-F1
#
_entry.id   AF-A0A1F8PUF4-F1
#
_cell.length_a   1.000
_cell.length_b   1.000
_cell.length_c   1.000
_cell.angle_alpha   90.00
_cell.angle_beta   90.00
_cell.angle_gamma   90.00
#
_symmetry.space_group_name_H-M   'P 1'
#
loop_
_entity.id
_entity.type
_entity.pdbx_description
1 polymer ?
#
loop_
_entity_poly.entity_id
_entity_poly.type
_entity_poly.pdbx_seq_one_letter_code
_entity_poly.pdbx_strand_id
1 'polypeptide(L)'
;MTPKNPDRFISGIGATADLSLRVSVAALVRVLFKNPTDGVLMLALERKAALHKVSIGHQVDVKTQPFGGAIHIRDLGILHALIGDFHFDSEHSRSERDFRLFIRPSDWRAVREFCLGHFNNTGEPVLETDPGRELAEEFAGVLQTSLEPDQYVLKPLETVTEDTPALSVNIRALGYPTSRVYYIFEVCITDKSLTSKMVAKSQGISHQDLCELALEDARNGGLGRVNAILTLPLRQVMDVYLALSPAERAAPVAFDEHRLDETVPVVLDGIGVPKYRRL
;
A
#
# COMPACT_ATOMS: atom_id res chain seq x y z
N MET A 1 -17.14 -31.49 21.84
CA MET A 1 -17.63 -30.10 21.90
C MET A 1 -17.66 -29.57 20.48
N THR A 2 -18.83 -29.48 19.89
CA THR A 2 -19.04 -28.85 18.58
C THR A 2 -18.84 -27.35 18.77
N PRO A 3 -17.99 -26.68 17.98
CA PRO A 3 -17.85 -25.23 18.08
C PRO A 3 -19.21 -24.62 17.80
N LYS A 4 -19.67 -23.76 18.72
CA LYS A 4 -20.87 -22.95 18.52
C LYS A 4 -20.72 -22.25 17.18
N ASN A 5 -21.76 -22.34 16.37
CA ASN A 5 -21.91 -21.60 15.13
C ASN A 5 -21.54 -20.13 15.45
N PRO A 6 -20.48 -19.55 14.85
CA PRO A 6 -20.13 -18.16 15.10
C PRO A 6 -21.27 -17.35 14.50
N ASP A 7 -22.21 -16.96 15.35
CA ASP A 7 -23.25 -15.99 15.01
C ASP A 7 -22.55 -14.84 14.28
N ARG A 8 -23.02 -14.59 13.05
CA ARG A 8 -22.46 -13.63 12.11
C ARG A 8 -22.27 -12.30 12.83
N PHE A 9 -21.03 -12.00 13.22
CA PHE A 9 -20.64 -10.66 13.59
C PHE A 9 -20.89 -9.77 12.37
N ILE A 10 -21.89 -8.89 12.46
CA ILE A 10 -22.17 -7.90 11.42
C ILE A 10 -21.37 -6.65 11.78
N SER A 11 -20.23 -6.49 11.13
CA SER A 11 -19.50 -5.22 11.16
C SER A 11 -20.27 -4.16 10.37
N GLY A 12 -20.43 -3.00 10.99
CA GLY A 12 -20.92 -1.80 10.33
C GLY A 12 -19.90 -1.20 9.35
N ILE A 13 -20.29 -0.10 8.72
CA ILE A 13 -19.46 0.63 7.74
C ILE A 13 -19.43 2.11 8.11
N GLY A 14 -18.25 2.71 7.98
CA GLY A 14 -18.02 4.11 8.26
C GLY A 14 -17.86 4.43 9.74
N ALA A 15 -17.48 5.68 10.01
CA ALA A 15 -17.25 6.16 11.36
C ALA A 15 -18.55 6.28 12.17
N THR A 16 -18.43 6.19 13.49
CA THR A 16 -19.46 6.62 14.46
C THR A 16 -18.83 7.57 15.48
N ALA A 17 -19.63 8.08 16.42
CA ALA A 17 -19.10 8.88 17.52
C ALA A 17 -18.05 8.11 18.35
N ASP A 18 -18.30 6.82 18.59
CA ASP A 18 -17.41 5.96 19.38
C ASP A 18 -16.28 5.36 18.53
N LEU A 19 -16.56 5.04 17.25
CA LEU A 19 -15.63 4.45 16.30
C LEU A 19 -15.11 5.53 15.34
N SER A 20 -14.24 6.40 15.84
CA SER A 20 -13.82 7.62 15.15
C SER A 20 -12.36 7.61 14.65
N LEU A 21 -11.53 6.70 15.16
CA LEU A 21 -10.16 6.52 14.68
C LEU A 21 -10.14 5.51 13.55
N ARG A 22 -9.64 5.92 12.37
CA ARG A 22 -9.37 4.97 11.30
C ARG A 22 -8.02 4.30 11.52
N VAL A 23 -7.98 2.98 11.35
CA VAL A 23 -6.75 2.19 11.35
C VAL A 23 -6.60 1.51 9.99
N SER A 24 -5.40 1.61 9.42
CA SER A 24 -5.04 0.92 8.19
C SER A 24 -3.82 0.05 8.42
N VAL A 25 -3.94 -1.23 8.12
CA VAL A 25 -2.82 -2.18 8.19
C VAL A 25 -2.55 -2.68 6.77
N ALA A 26 -1.31 -2.54 6.31
CA ALA A 26 -0.95 -2.80 4.92
C ALA A 26 0.45 -3.43 4.81
N ALA A 27 0.67 -4.18 3.74
CA ALA A 27 2.01 -4.58 3.33
C ALA A 27 2.54 -3.56 2.33
N LEU A 28 3.80 -3.14 2.47
CA LEU A 28 4.51 -2.34 1.47
C LEU A 28 5.71 -3.12 0.97
N VAL A 29 5.90 -3.15 -0.35
CA VAL A 29 6.93 -3.97 -0.99
C VAL A 29 7.95 -3.09 -1.70
N ARG A 30 9.20 -3.17 -1.24
CA ARG A 30 10.37 -2.68 -1.97
C ARG A 30 10.71 -3.68 -3.06
N VAL A 31 10.31 -3.39 -4.31
CA VAL A 31 10.65 -4.23 -5.45
C VAL A 31 11.97 -3.76 -6.06
N LEU A 32 13.00 -4.62 -5.99
CA LEU A 32 14.34 -4.37 -6.51
C LEU A 32 14.67 -5.31 -7.66
N PHE A 33 15.47 -4.83 -8.61
CA PHE A 33 16.02 -5.65 -9.68
C PHE A 33 17.27 -5.02 -10.29
N LYS A 34 18.09 -5.80 -10.98
CA LYS A 34 19.19 -5.26 -11.77
C LYS A 34 18.70 -4.92 -13.17
N ASN A 35 18.95 -3.70 -13.62
CA ASN A 35 18.70 -3.29 -15.00
C ASN A 35 19.39 -4.28 -15.96
N PRO A 36 18.66 -4.86 -16.94
CA PRO A 36 19.20 -5.88 -17.83
C PRO A 36 20.33 -5.37 -18.74
N THR A 37 20.45 -4.06 -18.96
CA THR A 37 21.45 -3.47 -19.86
C THR A 37 22.77 -3.18 -19.17
N ASP A 38 22.75 -2.56 -17.98
CA ASP A 38 23.95 -2.04 -17.30
C ASP A 38 24.18 -2.63 -15.89
N GLY A 39 23.23 -3.43 -15.40
CA GLY A 39 23.30 -4.06 -14.08
C GLY A 39 23.05 -3.12 -12.90
N VAL A 40 22.69 -1.85 -13.13
CA VAL A 40 22.36 -0.89 -12.07
C VAL A 40 21.18 -1.40 -11.25
N LEU A 41 21.25 -1.24 -9.92
CA LEU A 41 20.16 -1.63 -9.03
C LEU A 41 19.02 -0.61 -9.15
N MET A 42 17.85 -1.10 -9.54
CA MET A 42 16.64 -0.34 -9.79
C MET A 42 15.63 -0.59 -8.68
N LEU A 43 14.86 0.45 -8.35
CA LEU A 43 13.65 0.39 -7.56
C LEU A 43 12.46 0.43 -8.52
N ALA A 44 11.56 -0.54 -8.41
CA ALA A 44 10.27 -0.49 -9.08
C ALA A 44 9.20 0.03 -8.12
N LEU A 45 8.42 0.98 -8.61
CA LEU A 45 7.28 1.59 -7.93
C LEU A 45 6.05 1.46 -8.81
N GLU A 46 4.88 1.47 -8.17
CA GLU A 46 3.61 1.53 -8.86
C GLU A 46 3.25 2.98 -9.17
N ARG A 47 2.85 3.27 -10.41
CA ARG A 47 2.24 4.53 -10.81
C ARG A 47 0.74 4.35 -10.95
N LYS A 48 -0.04 5.05 -10.13
CA LYS A 48 -1.51 5.04 -10.20
C LYS A 48 -2.02 6.38 -10.71
N ALA A 49 -2.78 6.35 -11.79
CA ALA A 49 -3.56 7.46 -12.29
C ALA A 49 -5.02 7.28 -11.88
N ALA A 50 -5.62 8.30 -11.27
CA ALA A 50 -7.00 8.27 -10.83
C ALA A 50 -7.73 9.57 -11.18
N LEU A 51 -8.92 9.44 -11.78
CA LEU A 51 -9.81 10.55 -12.06
C LEU A 51 -10.56 10.95 -10.79
N HIS A 52 -10.49 12.25 -10.46
CA HIS A 52 -11.17 12.86 -9.35
C HIS A 52 -12.16 13.92 -9.85
N LYS A 53 -13.32 14.00 -9.20
CA LYS A 53 -14.23 15.13 -9.37
C LYS A 53 -13.71 16.29 -8.53
N VAL A 54 -13.52 17.44 -9.16
CA VAL A 54 -13.15 18.70 -8.51
C VAL A 54 -14.30 19.70 -8.66
N SER A 55 -14.22 20.84 -7.97
CA SER A 55 -15.28 21.87 -8.01
C SER A 55 -15.65 22.31 -9.43
N ILE A 56 -14.67 22.26 -10.35
CA ILE A 56 -14.85 22.58 -11.77
C ILE A 56 -14.34 21.40 -12.61
N GLY A 57 -15.20 20.41 -12.83
CA GLY A 57 -14.94 19.30 -13.75
C GLY A 57 -14.22 18.12 -13.12
N HIS A 58 -13.24 17.58 -13.85
CA HIS A 58 -12.47 16.41 -13.44
C HIS A 58 -10.97 16.69 -13.54
N GLN A 59 -10.21 16.11 -12.63
CA GLN A 59 -8.75 16.17 -12.61
C GLN A 59 -8.21 14.75 -12.46
N VAL A 60 -7.22 14.37 -13.26
CA VAL A 60 -6.46 13.15 -13.02
C VAL A 60 -5.30 13.47 -12.09
N ASP A 61 -5.18 12.73 -10.99
CA ASP A 61 -3.97 12.73 -10.17
C ASP A 61 -3.14 11.49 -10.51
N VAL A 62 -1.84 11.68 -10.70
CA VAL A 62 -0.89 10.59 -10.94
C VAL A 62 0.11 10.60 -9.79
N LYS A 63 0.16 9.48 -9.07
CA LYS A 63 1.08 9.31 -7.94
C LYS A 63 1.90 8.04 -8.11
N THR A 64 3.09 8.05 -7.54
CA THR A 64 4.01 6.92 -7.55
C THR A 64 4.24 6.42 -6.13
N GLN A 65 3.98 5.16 -5.85
CA GLN A 65 4.03 4.59 -4.50
C GLN A 65 4.70 3.21 -4.51
N PRO A 66 5.15 2.68 -3.36
CA PRO A 66 5.53 1.28 -3.27
C PRO A 66 4.38 0.36 -3.68
N PHE A 67 4.71 -0.82 -4.20
CA PHE A 67 3.72 -1.89 -4.39
C PHE A 67 3.16 -2.34 -3.04
N GLY A 68 1.97 -2.91 -3.05
CA GLY A 68 1.36 -3.54 -1.89
C GLY A 68 -0.07 -3.11 -1.62
N GLY A 69 -0.71 -3.84 -0.72
CA GLY A 69 -2.14 -3.76 -0.45
C GLY A 69 -2.48 -3.79 1.04
N ALA A 70 -3.77 -3.75 1.33
CA ALA A 70 -4.23 -3.95 2.70
C ALA A 70 -3.98 -5.39 3.13
N ILE A 71 -3.66 -5.57 4.42
CA ILE A 71 -3.57 -6.90 5.01
C ILE A 71 -4.98 -7.41 5.26
N HIS A 72 -5.28 -8.65 4.85
CA HIS A 72 -6.59 -9.24 5.12
C HIS A 72 -6.70 -9.78 6.54
N ILE A 73 -7.90 -9.63 7.12
CA ILE A 73 -8.27 -10.24 8.39
C ILE A 73 -8.93 -11.59 8.09
N ARG A 74 -8.23 -12.68 8.40
CA ARG A 74 -8.73 -14.05 8.18
C ARG A 74 -9.77 -14.43 9.23
N ASP A 75 -9.56 -14.03 10.48
CA ASP A 75 -10.49 -14.27 11.60
C ASP A 75 -10.93 -12.95 12.26
N LEU A 76 -12.13 -12.50 11.88
CA LEU A 76 -12.76 -11.30 12.46
C LEU A 76 -13.20 -11.51 13.91
N GLY A 77 -13.45 -12.75 14.34
CA GLY A 77 -13.89 -13.07 15.68
C GLY A 77 -12.79 -12.84 16.72
N ILE A 78 -11.54 -13.18 16.38
CA ILE A 78 -10.38 -12.90 17.24
C ILE A 78 -10.18 -11.39 17.40
N LEU A 79 -10.28 -10.63 16.31
CA LEU A 79 -10.17 -9.17 16.39
C LEU A 79 -11.32 -8.56 17.21
N HIS A 80 -12.55 -9.02 17.01
CA HIS A 80 -13.71 -8.58 17.80
C HIS A 80 -13.56 -8.92 19.28
N ALA A 81 -13.05 -10.11 19.62
CA ALA A 81 -12.79 -10.48 21.01
C ALA A 81 -11.73 -9.57 21.68
N LEU A 82 -10.82 -8.99 20.89
CA LEU A 82 -9.77 -8.09 21.37
C LEU A 82 -10.28 -6.67 21.64
N ILE A 83 -11.01 -6.06 20.71
CA ILE A 83 -11.36 -4.62 20.76
C ILE A 83 -12.87 -4.35 20.84
N GLY A 84 -13.69 -5.40 20.84
CA GLY A 84 -15.13 -5.31 20.67
C GLY A 84 -15.48 -4.81 19.27
N ASP A 85 -16.50 -3.95 19.19
CA ASP A 85 -17.04 -3.49 17.92
C ASP A 85 -16.06 -2.62 17.14
N PHE A 86 -16.06 -2.84 15.82
CA PHE A 86 -15.35 -2.04 14.84
C PHE A 86 -16.19 -2.01 13.55
N HIS A 87 -15.97 -0.97 12.73
CA HIS A 87 -16.59 -0.85 11.42
C HIS A 87 -15.52 -0.92 10.34
N PHE A 88 -15.86 -1.42 9.15
CA PHE A 88 -15.00 -1.24 7.98
C PHE A 88 -15.13 0.19 7.45
N ASP A 89 -14.09 0.72 6.79
CA ASP A 89 -14.18 2.05 6.20
C ASP A 89 -15.10 2.12 4.97
N SER A 90 -15.34 0.97 4.32
CA SER A 90 -16.11 0.86 3.09
C SER A 90 -16.66 -0.56 2.89
N GLU A 91 -17.69 -0.68 2.04
CA GLU A 91 -18.26 -1.97 1.62
C GLU A 91 -17.21 -2.91 1.01
N HIS A 92 -16.34 -2.33 0.18
CA HIS A 92 -15.29 -3.08 -0.51
C HIS A 92 -14.26 -3.64 0.47
N SER A 93 -13.79 -2.83 1.43
CA SER A 93 -12.89 -3.33 2.47
C SER A 93 -13.55 -4.38 3.36
N ARG A 94 -14.88 -4.30 3.58
CA ARG A 94 -15.61 -5.38 4.25
C ARG A 94 -15.67 -6.66 3.42
N SER A 95 -15.92 -6.57 2.11
CA SER A 95 -16.00 -7.73 1.23
C SER A 95 -14.65 -8.46 1.09
N GLU A 96 -13.56 -7.70 1.02
CA GLU A 96 -12.19 -8.23 0.93
C GLU A 96 -11.61 -8.58 2.31
N ARG A 97 -12.26 -8.11 3.38
CA ARG A 97 -11.77 -8.17 4.77
C ARG A 97 -10.44 -7.46 4.95
N ASP A 98 -10.22 -6.40 4.18
CA ASP A 98 -9.11 -5.48 4.36
C ASP A 98 -9.09 -4.91 5.77
N PHE A 99 -7.91 -4.86 6.38
CA PHE A 99 -7.71 -4.21 7.65
C PHE A 99 -7.69 -2.67 7.48
N ARG A 100 -8.85 -2.12 7.17
CA ARG A 100 -9.17 -0.70 7.03
C ARG A 100 -10.43 -0.42 7.83
N LEU A 101 -10.23 -0.15 9.11
CA LEU A 101 -11.29 -0.17 10.12
C LEU A 101 -11.45 1.19 10.80
N PHE A 102 -12.64 1.48 11.27
CA PHE A 102 -12.91 2.46 12.33
C PHE A 102 -13.02 1.73 13.67
N ILE A 103 -12.22 2.17 14.63
CA ILE A 103 -12.14 1.62 15.99
C ILE A 103 -12.33 2.73 17.03
N ARG A 104 -12.51 2.36 18.31
CA ARG A 104 -12.39 3.36 19.39
C ARG A 104 -10.93 3.81 19.47
N PRO A 105 -10.66 5.12 19.64
CA PRO A 105 -9.29 5.61 19.79
C PRO A 105 -8.50 4.94 20.92
N SER A 106 -9.17 4.53 22.02
CA SER A 106 -8.56 3.79 23.14
C SER A 106 -7.96 2.44 22.74
N ASP A 107 -8.48 1.84 21.67
CA ASP A 107 -8.16 0.47 21.28
C ASP A 107 -6.93 0.42 20.35
N TRP A 108 -6.43 1.57 19.89
CA TRP A 108 -5.29 1.67 18.97
C TRP A 108 -4.07 0.88 19.45
N ARG A 109 -3.71 1.03 20.73
CA ARG A 109 -2.56 0.30 21.28
C ARG A 109 -2.76 -1.20 21.20
N ALA A 110 -3.95 -1.71 21.54
CA ALA A 110 -4.25 -3.13 21.47
C ALA A 110 -4.18 -3.66 20.02
N VAL A 111 -4.75 -2.93 19.06
CA VAL A 111 -4.67 -3.28 17.64
C VAL A 111 -3.23 -3.31 17.14
N ARG A 112 -2.43 -2.31 17.48
CA ARG A 112 -1.02 -2.26 17.07
C ARG A 112 -0.25 -3.46 17.60
N GLU A 113 -0.32 -3.75 18.90
CA GLU A 113 0.38 -4.91 19.49
C GLU A 113 -0.13 -6.23 18.91
N PHE A 114 -1.43 -6.33 18.60
CA PHE A 114 -2.00 -7.48 17.90
C PHE A 114 -1.37 -7.69 16.52
N CYS A 115 -1.27 -6.65 15.70
CA CYS A 115 -0.60 -6.73 14.40
C CYS A 115 0.87 -7.17 14.55
N LEU A 116 1.61 -6.55 15.47
CA LEU A 116 3.03 -6.87 15.72
C LEU A 116 3.22 -8.33 16.18
N GLY A 117 2.32 -8.82 17.04
CA GLY A 117 2.35 -10.22 17.49
C GLY A 117 2.10 -11.21 16.35
N HIS A 118 1.20 -10.88 15.42
CA HIS A 118 0.84 -11.76 14.31
C HIS A 118 1.80 -11.68 13.12
N PHE A 119 2.49 -10.57 12.88
CA PHE A 119 3.48 -10.46 11.80
C PHE A 119 4.72 -11.33 12.04
N ASN A 120 5.03 -11.58 13.31
CA ASN A 120 6.17 -12.40 13.73
C ASN A 120 5.84 -13.89 13.88
N ASN A 121 4.57 -14.30 13.68
CA ASN A 121 4.13 -15.67 13.89
C ASN A 121 3.72 -16.34 12.56
N THR A 122 4.43 -17.41 12.18
CA THR A 122 4.20 -18.16 10.94
C THR A 122 3.22 -19.33 11.08
N GLY A 123 2.54 -19.46 12.23
CA GLY A 123 1.48 -20.45 12.45
C GLY A 123 0.20 -20.15 11.65
N GLU A 124 -0.96 -20.68 12.08
CA GLU A 124 -2.27 -20.34 11.50
C GLU A 124 -2.52 -18.84 11.65
N PRO A 125 -2.40 -18.04 10.58
CA PRO A 125 -2.24 -16.63 10.75
C PRO A 125 -3.62 -15.97 10.76
N VAL A 126 -3.92 -15.19 11.80
CA VAL A 126 -5.14 -14.38 11.88
C VAL A 126 -5.15 -13.28 10.81
N LEU A 127 -3.96 -12.88 10.35
CA LEU A 127 -3.74 -11.86 9.34
C LEU A 127 -3.04 -12.49 8.11
N GLU A 128 -3.47 -12.14 6.91
CA GLU A 128 -2.72 -12.47 5.68
C GLU A 128 -1.55 -11.51 5.53
N THR A 129 -0.34 -11.98 5.88
CA THR A 129 0.86 -11.14 5.87
C THR A 129 1.72 -11.28 4.62
N ASP A 130 1.53 -12.34 3.84
CA ASP A 130 2.26 -12.57 2.60
C ASP A 130 1.77 -11.60 1.51
N PRO A 131 2.63 -10.73 0.94
CA PRO A 131 2.24 -9.78 -0.09
C PRO A 131 2.11 -10.41 -1.49
N GLY A 132 2.37 -11.71 -1.65
CA GLY A 132 2.46 -12.38 -2.95
C GLY A 132 1.19 -12.26 -3.79
N ARG A 133 0.00 -12.36 -3.17
CA ARG A 133 -1.28 -12.19 -3.87
C ARG A 133 -1.41 -10.78 -4.46
N GLU A 134 -1.27 -9.75 -3.62
CA GLU A 134 -1.35 -8.35 -4.04
C GLU A 134 -0.31 -8.02 -5.10
N LEU A 135 0.93 -8.49 -4.91
CA LEU A 135 2.00 -8.26 -5.86
C LEU A 135 1.70 -8.90 -7.22
N ALA A 136 1.18 -10.12 -7.25
CA ALA A 136 0.79 -10.79 -8.48
C ALA A 136 -0.38 -10.08 -9.19
N GLU A 137 -1.38 -9.62 -8.44
CA GLU A 137 -2.50 -8.83 -8.98
C GLU A 137 -2.03 -7.49 -9.56
N GLU A 138 -1.15 -6.76 -8.86
CA GLU A 138 -0.60 -5.49 -9.31
C GLU A 138 0.31 -5.69 -10.55
N PHE A 139 1.15 -6.74 -10.56
CA PHE A 139 1.97 -7.07 -11.72
C PHE A 139 1.14 -7.50 -12.93
N ALA A 140 0.07 -8.28 -12.71
CA ALA A 140 -0.85 -8.65 -13.78
C ALA A 140 -1.54 -7.42 -14.37
N GLY A 141 -2.01 -6.50 -13.52
CA GLY A 141 -2.65 -5.25 -13.95
C GLY A 141 -1.72 -4.33 -14.73
N VAL A 142 -0.44 -4.27 -14.35
CA VAL A 142 0.54 -3.32 -14.90
C VAL A 142 1.34 -3.88 -16.08
N LEU A 143 1.81 -5.12 -15.96
CA LEU A 143 2.70 -5.78 -16.93
C LEU A 143 1.97 -6.76 -17.83
N GLN A 144 0.68 -7.05 -17.57
CA GLN A 144 -0.10 -8.07 -18.29
C GLN A 144 0.59 -9.44 -18.27
N THR A 145 1.28 -9.75 -17.17
CA THR A 145 2.04 -10.99 -16.97
C THR A 145 1.77 -11.47 -15.54
N SER A 146 1.53 -12.77 -15.38
CA SER A 146 1.47 -13.41 -14.05
C SER A 146 2.87 -13.43 -13.44
N LEU A 147 3.01 -12.97 -12.19
CA LEU A 147 4.25 -13.07 -11.45
C LEU A 147 4.34 -14.46 -10.83
N GLU A 148 5.32 -15.25 -11.27
CA GLU A 148 5.51 -16.62 -10.80
C GLU A 148 6.48 -16.67 -9.61
N PRO A 149 6.30 -17.60 -8.64
CA PRO A 149 7.11 -17.67 -7.43
C PRO A 149 8.63 -17.86 -7.65
N ASP A 150 9.04 -18.42 -8.78
CA ASP A 150 10.45 -18.63 -9.13
C ASP A 150 11.13 -17.39 -9.75
N GLN A 151 10.34 -16.35 -10.08
CA GLN A 151 10.84 -15.11 -10.69
C GLN A 151 11.34 -14.10 -9.67
N TYR A 152 11.16 -14.36 -8.37
CA TYR A 152 11.55 -13.44 -7.32
C TYR A 152 11.93 -14.12 -6.01
N VAL A 153 12.68 -13.39 -5.19
CA VAL A 153 12.95 -13.74 -3.79
C VAL A 153 12.24 -12.73 -2.90
N LEU A 154 11.41 -13.21 -1.99
CA LEU A 154 10.69 -12.41 -1.00
C LEU A 154 11.36 -12.49 0.36
N LYS A 155 11.51 -11.36 1.03
CA LYS A 155 12.03 -11.28 2.39
C LYS A 155 11.27 -10.22 3.22
N PRO A 156 10.72 -10.55 4.40
CA PRO A 156 10.24 -9.53 5.32
C PRO A 156 11.42 -8.70 5.85
N LEU A 157 11.25 -7.39 5.93
CA LEU A 157 12.28 -6.47 6.43
C LEU A 157 11.99 -6.05 7.88
N GLU A 158 10.89 -5.34 8.08
CA GLU A 158 10.59 -4.68 9.36
C GLU A 158 9.12 -4.26 9.43
N THR A 159 8.67 -3.81 10.60
CA THR A 159 7.37 -3.18 10.77
C THR A 159 7.53 -1.69 11.05
N VAL A 160 6.68 -0.88 10.42
CA VAL A 160 6.66 0.57 10.59
C VAL A 160 5.29 1.02 11.04
N THR A 161 5.24 1.99 11.96
CA THR A 161 3.99 2.51 12.52
C THR A 161 3.89 4.02 12.36
N GLU A 162 2.69 4.50 12.05
CA GLU A 162 2.30 5.91 12.14
C GLU A 162 1.36 6.04 13.35
N ASP A 163 1.97 6.25 14.52
CA ASP A 163 1.25 6.23 15.79
C ASP A 163 0.45 7.50 16.05
N THR A 164 0.92 8.65 15.56
CA THR A 164 0.22 9.93 15.70
C THR A 164 -0.81 10.04 14.58
N PRO A 165 -2.13 10.02 14.89
CA PRO A 165 -3.15 10.04 13.85
C PRO A 165 -3.08 11.33 13.03
N ALA A 166 -3.06 11.20 11.71
CA ALA A 166 -3.15 12.32 10.78
C ALA A 166 -4.44 12.23 9.96
N LEU A 167 -4.97 13.37 9.52
CA LEU A 167 -6.14 13.39 8.66
C LEU A 167 -5.81 12.68 7.33
N SER A 168 -6.60 11.67 7.00
CA SER A 168 -6.41 10.93 5.75
C SER A 168 -6.84 11.77 4.55
N VAL A 169 -6.03 11.72 3.50
CA VAL A 169 -6.36 12.26 2.15
C VAL A 169 -6.96 11.20 1.23
N ASN A 170 -7.10 9.95 1.70
CA ASN A 170 -7.76 8.90 0.94
C ASN A 170 -9.24 9.22 0.79
N ILE A 171 -9.76 9.23 -0.44
CA ILE A 171 -11.15 9.60 -0.75
C ILE A 171 -12.21 8.80 0.02
N ARG A 172 -11.92 7.54 0.38
CA ARG A 172 -12.84 6.68 1.16
C ARG A 172 -12.87 7.03 2.65
N ALA A 173 -11.89 7.80 3.12
CA ALA A 173 -11.74 8.17 4.53
C ALA A 173 -11.24 9.62 4.67
N LEU A 174 -11.65 10.49 3.75
CA LEU A 174 -11.15 11.85 3.68
C LEU A 174 -11.50 12.61 4.97
N GLY A 175 -10.50 13.21 5.61
CA GLY A 175 -10.70 14.02 6.81
C GLY A 175 -10.87 13.24 8.11
N TYR A 176 -10.71 11.91 8.11
CA TYR A 176 -10.70 11.13 9.35
C TYR A 176 -9.27 10.95 9.90
N PRO A 177 -9.07 11.10 11.22
CA PRO A 177 -7.79 10.79 11.84
C PRO A 177 -7.45 9.32 11.60
N THR A 178 -6.24 9.07 11.11
CA THR A 178 -5.81 7.74 10.68
C THR A 178 -4.46 7.39 11.30
N SER A 179 -4.39 6.22 11.93
CA SER A 179 -3.15 5.55 12.32
C SER A 179 -2.87 4.38 11.39
N ARG A 180 -1.60 4.04 11.20
CA ARG A 180 -1.18 3.00 10.24
C ARG A 180 -0.15 2.05 10.80
N VAL A 181 -0.24 0.80 10.36
CA VAL A 181 0.81 -0.21 10.52
C VAL A 181 1.19 -0.71 9.13
N TYR A 182 2.47 -0.66 8.82
CA TYR A 182 3.04 -1.15 7.57
C TYR A 182 3.97 -2.32 7.85
N TYR A 183 3.71 -3.47 7.23
CA TYR A 183 4.66 -4.57 7.21
C TYR A 183 5.50 -4.48 5.93
N ILE A 184 6.79 -4.22 6.06
CA ILE A 184 7.67 -3.93 4.92
C ILE A 184 8.32 -5.22 4.44
N PHE A 185 8.25 -5.45 3.13
CA PHE A 185 8.91 -6.55 2.44
C PHE A 185 9.90 -6.03 1.40
N GLU A 186 10.92 -6.84 1.12
CA GLU A 186 11.75 -6.72 -0.06
C GLU A 186 11.45 -7.86 -1.01
N VAL A 187 11.30 -7.51 -2.29
CA VAL A 187 11.19 -8.45 -3.39
C VAL A 187 12.33 -8.18 -4.36
N CYS A 188 13.20 -9.15 -4.55
CA CYS A 188 14.24 -9.10 -5.58
C CYS A 188 13.79 -9.88 -6.81
N ILE A 189 13.50 -9.20 -7.92
CA ILE A 189 13.19 -9.85 -9.19
C ILE A 189 14.46 -10.42 -9.80
N THR A 190 14.47 -11.73 -10.05
CA THR A 190 15.62 -12.48 -10.58
C THR A 190 15.46 -12.84 -12.05
N ASP A 191 14.22 -12.92 -12.55
CA ASP A 191 13.93 -13.27 -13.94
C ASP A 191 14.26 -12.13 -14.92
N LYS A 192 15.17 -12.40 -15.87
CA LYS A 192 15.66 -11.38 -16.83
C LYS A 192 14.60 -10.94 -17.84
N SER A 193 13.68 -11.83 -18.19
CA SER A 193 12.60 -11.50 -19.13
C SER A 193 11.65 -10.50 -18.48
N LEU A 194 11.27 -10.75 -17.23
CA LEU A 194 10.44 -9.87 -16.43
C LEU A 194 11.10 -8.51 -16.20
N THR A 195 12.38 -8.45 -15.82
CA THR A 195 13.07 -7.16 -15.63
C THR A 195 13.13 -6.34 -16.93
N SER A 196 13.33 -7.00 -18.07
CA SER A 196 13.29 -6.34 -19.39
C SER A 196 11.90 -5.77 -19.69
N LYS A 197 10.83 -6.53 -19.39
CA LYS A 197 9.45 -6.05 -19.53
C LYS A 197 9.16 -4.87 -18.60
N MET A 198 9.64 -4.91 -17.35
CA MET A 198 9.46 -3.83 -16.38
C MET A 198 10.09 -2.52 -16.88
N VAL A 199 11.33 -2.57 -17.36
CA VAL A 199 12.02 -1.39 -17.93
C VAL A 199 11.29 -0.88 -19.17
N ALA A 200 10.95 -1.78 -20.11
CA ALA A 200 10.24 -1.40 -21.33
C ALA A 200 8.88 -0.75 -21.04
N LYS A 201 8.11 -1.29 -20.08
CA LYS A 201 6.83 -0.71 -19.66
C LYS A 201 6.99 0.62 -18.95
N SER A 202 8.00 0.76 -18.09
CA SER A 202 8.28 2.03 -17.42
C SER A 202 8.66 3.14 -18.40
N GLN A 203 9.37 2.82 -19.48
CA GLN A 203 9.81 3.79 -20.49
C GLN A 203 8.73 4.07 -21.55
N GLY A 204 7.82 3.12 -21.77
CA GLY A 204 6.80 3.19 -22.81
C GLY A 204 5.54 3.98 -22.45
N ILE A 205 5.43 4.49 -21.22
CA ILE A 205 4.23 5.22 -20.75
C ILE A 205 4.65 6.51 -20.05
N SER A 206 4.38 7.65 -20.70
CA SER A 206 4.60 8.98 -20.14
C SER A 206 3.56 9.33 -19.07
N HIS A 207 3.78 10.45 -18.36
CA HIS A 207 2.76 11.01 -17.47
C HIS A 207 1.46 11.35 -18.22
N GLN A 208 1.57 11.94 -19.40
CA GLN A 208 0.43 12.34 -20.20
C GLN A 208 -0.38 11.12 -20.66
N ASP A 209 0.30 10.06 -21.10
CA ASP A 209 -0.35 8.81 -21.54
C ASP A 209 -1.19 8.21 -20.40
N LEU A 210 -0.67 8.18 -19.17
CA LEU A 210 -1.43 7.70 -18.00
C LEU A 210 -2.70 8.52 -17.75
N CYS A 211 -2.59 9.84 -17.86
CA CYS A 211 -3.74 10.74 -17.70
C CYS A 211 -4.80 10.48 -18.78
N GLU A 212 -4.37 10.32 -20.03
CA GLU A 212 -5.27 10.05 -21.16
C GLU A 212 -5.96 8.70 -21.03
N LEU A 213 -5.21 7.64 -20.66
CA LEU A 213 -5.76 6.32 -20.41
C LEU A 213 -6.79 6.32 -19.27
N ALA A 214 -6.53 7.07 -18.18
CA ALA A 214 -7.49 7.21 -17.09
C ALA A 214 -8.76 7.96 -17.52
N LEU A 215 -8.64 8.98 -18.38
CA LEU A 215 -9.81 9.66 -18.94
C LEU A 215 -10.59 8.77 -19.90
N GLU A 216 -9.89 7.97 -20.70
CA GLU A 216 -10.50 7.01 -21.63
C GLU A 216 -11.25 5.91 -20.87
N ASP A 217 -10.66 5.33 -19.83
CA ASP A 217 -11.33 4.37 -18.94
C ASP A 217 -12.66 4.94 -18.42
N ALA A 218 -12.66 6.18 -17.90
CA ALA A 218 -13.88 6.83 -17.43
C ALA A 218 -14.92 7.07 -18.54
N ARG A 219 -14.49 7.45 -19.76
CA ARG A 219 -15.39 7.65 -20.91
C ARG A 219 -16.03 6.34 -21.36
N ASN A 220 -15.34 5.21 -21.18
CA ASN A 220 -15.81 3.87 -21.48
C ASN A 220 -16.64 3.25 -20.33
N GLY A 221 -16.98 4.03 -19.30
CA GLY A 221 -17.79 3.60 -18.16
C GLY A 221 -17.01 2.99 -16.99
N GLY A 222 -15.67 3.02 -17.06
CA GLY A 222 -14.77 2.63 -15.98
C GLY A 222 -14.71 3.66 -14.84
N LEU A 223 -13.84 3.40 -13.86
CA LEU A 223 -13.67 4.25 -12.69
C LEU A 223 -12.70 5.43 -12.92
N GLY A 224 -12.14 5.52 -14.12
CA GLY A 224 -11.08 6.45 -14.47
C GLY A 224 -9.78 6.11 -13.78
N ARG A 225 -9.39 4.83 -13.77
CA ARG A 225 -8.21 4.33 -13.04
C ARG A 225 -7.32 3.51 -13.93
N VAL A 226 -6.03 3.84 -13.92
CA VAL A 226 -5.01 3.12 -14.68
C VAL A 226 -3.76 3.00 -13.83
N ASN A 227 -3.16 1.80 -13.86
CA ASN A 227 -1.91 1.53 -13.17
C ASN A 227 -0.79 1.32 -14.20
N ALA A 228 0.42 1.74 -13.85
CA ALA A 228 1.65 1.51 -14.59
C ALA A 228 2.80 1.22 -13.60
N ILE A 229 3.97 0.91 -14.14
CA ILE A 229 5.20 0.72 -13.35
C ILE A 229 6.15 1.88 -13.63
N LEU A 230 6.88 2.30 -12.60
CA LEU A 230 8.03 3.18 -12.72
C LEU A 230 9.26 2.47 -12.20
N THR A 231 10.33 2.46 -13.00
CA THR A 231 11.62 1.92 -12.57
C THR A 231 12.64 3.04 -12.51
N LEU A 232 13.21 3.28 -11.32
CA LEU A 232 14.19 4.34 -11.08
C LEU A 232 15.49 3.75 -10.53
N PRO A 233 16.67 4.34 -10.80
CA PRO A 233 17.91 3.94 -10.15
C PRO A 233 17.79 4.14 -8.63
N LEU A 234 17.91 3.06 -7.84
CA LEU A 234 17.65 3.09 -6.39
C LEU A 234 18.49 4.17 -5.70
N ARG A 235 19.77 4.26 -6.07
CA ARG A 235 20.71 5.23 -5.48
C ARG A 235 20.26 6.68 -5.67
N GLN A 236 19.76 7.04 -6.86
CA GLN A 236 19.32 8.41 -7.14
C GLN A 236 18.10 8.77 -6.31
N VAL A 237 17.14 7.85 -6.16
CA VAL A 237 15.98 8.03 -5.28
C VAL A 237 16.43 8.25 -3.84
N MET A 238 17.35 7.43 -3.34
CA MET A 238 17.91 7.58 -1.99
C MET A 238 18.63 8.94 -1.80
N ASP A 239 19.46 9.34 -2.77
CA ASP A 239 20.21 10.59 -2.72
C ASP A 239 19.26 11.80 -2.61
N VAL A 240 18.13 11.78 -3.33
CA VAL A 240 17.10 12.83 -3.23
C VAL A 240 16.49 12.91 -1.83
N TYR A 241 16.11 11.77 -1.23
CA TYR A 241 15.58 11.79 0.13
C TYR A 241 16.62 12.18 1.20
N LEU A 242 17.88 11.81 1.00
CA LEU A 242 18.97 12.19 1.91
C LEU A 242 19.28 13.68 1.86
N ALA A 243 19.08 14.33 0.70
CA ALA A 243 19.24 15.78 0.54
C ALA A 243 18.13 16.59 1.23
N LEU A 244 16.94 16.00 1.44
CA LEU A 244 15.84 16.62 2.18
C LEU A 244 16.08 16.61 3.69
N SER A 245 15.57 17.63 4.37
CA SER A 245 15.48 17.62 5.82
C SER A 245 14.53 16.51 6.30
N PRO A 246 14.69 15.98 7.52
CA PRO A 246 13.82 14.92 8.03
C PRO A 246 12.32 15.24 7.94
N ALA A 247 11.92 16.50 8.18
CA ALA A 247 10.51 16.90 8.13
C ALA A 247 9.92 16.86 6.71
N GLU A 248 10.72 17.22 5.70
CA GLU A 248 10.27 17.24 4.29
C GLU A 248 10.05 15.84 3.72
N ARG A 249 10.74 14.83 4.26
CA ARG A 249 10.61 13.42 3.83
C ARG A 249 9.23 12.82 4.14
N ALA A 250 8.41 13.49 4.96
CA ALA A 250 7.06 13.05 5.29
C ALA A 250 6.00 13.55 4.29
N ALA A 251 6.40 14.28 3.25
CA ALA A 251 5.53 14.78 2.20
C ALA A 251 5.85 14.13 0.85
N PRO A 252 4.93 14.17 -0.13
CA PRO A 252 5.24 13.77 -1.50
C PRO A 252 6.42 14.57 -2.09
N VAL A 253 7.31 13.89 -2.81
CA VAL A 253 8.53 14.46 -3.38
C VAL A 253 8.47 14.44 -4.90
N ALA A 254 8.88 15.53 -5.55
CA ALA A 254 9.10 15.56 -6.98
C ALA A 254 10.46 14.92 -7.31
N PHE A 255 10.48 13.95 -8.22
CA PHE A 255 11.67 13.32 -8.77
C PHE A 255 11.52 13.32 -10.29
N ASP A 256 12.32 14.13 -10.99
CA ASP A 256 12.13 14.46 -12.40
C ASP A 256 10.68 14.94 -12.66
N GLU A 257 9.94 14.25 -13.52
CA GLU A 257 8.53 14.52 -13.84
C GLU A 257 7.54 13.69 -12.98
N HIS A 258 8.04 12.96 -11.99
CA HIS A 258 7.26 12.04 -11.17
C HIS A 258 7.00 12.59 -9.78
N ARG A 259 5.78 12.38 -9.28
CA ARG A 259 5.40 12.66 -7.89
C ARG A 259 5.47 11.37 -7.08
N LEU A 260 6.49 11.24 -6.25
CA LEU A 260 6.69 10.14 -5.31
C LEU A 260 5.84 10.38 -4.06
N ASP A 261 5.06 9.38 -3.66
CA ASP A 261 4.16 9.41 -2.50
C ASP A 261 4.96 9.41 -1.17
N GLU A 262 4.35 9.94 -0.10
CA GLU A 262 4.95 10.01 1.24
C GLU A 262 5.35 8.64 1.83
N THR A 263 4.82 7.55 1.27
CA THR A 263 5.17 6.17 1.67
C THR A 263 6.43 5.62 0.98
N VAL A 264 6.93 6.23 -0.09
CA VAL A 264 8.17 5.80 -0.77
C VAL A 264 9.39 5.76 0.17
N PRO A 265 9.69 6.80 0.99
CA PRO A 265 10.86 6.73 1.86
C PRO A 265 10.75 5.70 2.98
N VAL A 266 9.53 5.19 3.27
CA VAL A 266 9.32 4.14 4.28
C VAL A 266 9.99 2.83 3.88
N VAL A 267 9.95 2.50 2.59
CA VAL A 267 10.53 1.23 2.09
C VAL A 267 12.04 1.33 1.81
N LEU A 268 12.63 2.52 1.87
CA LEU A 268 14.06 2.74 1.61
C LEU A 268 14.90 2.49 2.88
N ASP A 269 15.92 1.64 2.75
CA ASP A 269 16.87 1.40 3.84
C ASP A 269 17.68 2.67 4.15
N GLY A 270 17.95 2.93 5.42
CA GLY A 270 18.70 4.10 5.89
C GLY A 270 17.96 5.45 5.79
N ILE A 271 16.72 5.49 5.28
CA ILE A 271 15.92 6.72 5.23
C ILE A 271 14.98 6.79 6.44
N GLY A 272 15.31 7.72 7.35
CA GLY A 272 14.47 8.07 8.49
C GLY A 272 13.46 9.16 8.14
N VAL A 273 12.21 8.94 8.53
CA VAL A 273 11.08 9.88 8.38
C VAL A 273 10.41 10.03 9.75
N PRO A 274 10.44 11.22 10.38
CA PRO A 274 9.96 11.41 11.76
C PRO A 274 8.49 11.03 12.00
N LYS A 275 7.65 11.07 10.95
CA LYS A 275 6.25 10.64 10.96
C LYS A 275 6.10 9.14 11.30
N TYR A 276 7.12 8.34 11.02
CA TYR A 276 7.09 6.90 11.09
C TYR A 276 8.06 6.36 12.14
N ARG A 277 7.62 5.38 12.92
CA ARG A 277 8.43 4.64 13.87
C ARG A 277 8.71 3.24 13.34
N ARG A 278 9.98 2.95 13.05
CA ARG A 278 10.51 1.62 12.73
C ARG A 278 10.64 0.78 14.01
N LEU A 279 10.25 -0.49 13.97
CA LEU A 279 10.19 -1.41 15.11
C LEU A 279 11.05 -2.65 14.92
#